data_AF-A0A3D1BCF2-F1
#
_entry.id   AF-A0A3D1BCF2-F1
#
_cell.length_a   1.000
_cell.length_b   1.000
_cell.length_c   1.000
_cell.angle_alpha   90.00
_cell.angle_beta   90.00
_cell.angle_gamma   90.00
#
_symmetry.space_group_name_H-M   'P 1'
#
loop_
_entity.id
_entity.type
_entity.pdbx_description
1 polymer ?
#
loop_
_entity_poly.entity_id
_entity_poly.type
_entity_poly.pdbx_seq_one_letter_code
_entity_poly.pdbx_strand_id
1 'polypeptide(L)'
;MKTMQHRIWTVGVFLTCALALALAPTTAAHAQRNKKPKKDQTQTMDSLSYALGVLFATNLSNEGLKQVDGDALKTGFEATLAGESAMSADEANAIVQSQMAQIKEQMALVTKQEGEDFLAENCKKDGIQTTESGLQYRHEVVGTGAAPDANDEVTVHYRGTLLNGEE
;
A
#
# COMPACT_ATOMS: atom_id res chain seq x y z
N MET A 1 1.90 -22.76 -60.87
CA MET A 1 1.30 -24.09 -60.61
C MET A 1 -0.18 -23.89 -60.31
N LYS A 2 -1.13 -24.56 -61.00
CA LYS A 2 -1.65 -25.91 -60.70
C LYS A 2 -2.09 -26.07 -59.24
N THR A 3 -3.28 -26.51 -58.83
CA THR A 3 -4.64 -26.81 -59.38
C THR A 3 -5.30 -27.75 -58.34
N MET A 4 -6.65 -27.87 -58.33
CA MET A 4 -7.54 -28.73 -57.49
C MET A 4 -8.27 -27.89 -56.40
N GLN A 5 -9.55 -27.51 -56.50
CA GLN A 5 -10.74 -28.06 -57.17
C GLN A 5 -11.16 -29.46 -56.68
N HIS A 6 -12.32 -29.54 -56.02
CA HIS A 6 -13.52 -30.38 -56.32
C HIS A 6 -14.60 -30.05 -55.24
N ARG A 7 -15.82 -29.52 -55.49
CA ARG A 7 -16.97 -29.84 -56.40
C ARG A 7 -18.05 -30.75 -55.76
N ILE A 8 -19.27 -30.67 -56.32
CA ILE A 8 -20.58 -31.30 -55.94
C ILE A 8 -21.30 -30.52 -54.82
N TRP A 9 -22.61 -30.19 -54.83
CA TRP A 9 -23.77 -30.32 -55.78
C TRP A 9 -24.73 -29.09 -55.52
N THR A 10 -25.40 -28.42 -56.49
CA THR A 10 -26.76 -28.67 -57.07
C THR A 10 -27.83 -29.17 -56.08
N VAL A 11 -29.00 -28.53 -55.88
CA VAL A 11 -30.18 -28.26 -56.76
C VAL A 11 -30.87 -26.99 -56.21
N GLY A 12 -31.60 -26.08 -56.90
CA GLY A 12 -32.43 -26.10 -58.11
C GLY A 12 -33.89 -25.70 -57.75
N VAL A 13 -34.67 -25.14 -58.71
CA VAL A 13 -36.03 -24.48 -58.61
C VAL A 13 -35.94 -22.95 -58.61
N PHE A 14 -36.11 -22.23 -59.74
CA PHE A 14 -37.29 -21.99 -60.61
C PHE A 14 -38.38 -21.07 -60.04
N LEU A 15 -38.34 -19.81 -60.53
CA LEU A 15 -39.44 -19.12 -61.24
C LEU A 15 -40.84 -19.07 -60.59
N THR A 16 -41.31 -17.88 -60.23
CA THR A 16 -42.62 -17.35 -60.70
C THR A 16 -42.77 -15.85 -60.48
N CYS A 17 -43.56 -15.20 -61.34
CA CYS A 17 -43.89 -13.78 -61.32
C CYS A 17 -44.83 -13.41 -60.16
N ALA A 18 -44.80 -12.15 -59.71
CA ALA A 18 -45.94 -11.22 -59.90
C ALA A 18 -45.62 -9.80 -59.41
N LEU A 19 -46.06 -8.81 -60.18
CA LEU A 19 -46.07 -7.40 -59.83
C LEU A 19 -47.37 -7.08 -59.06
N ALA A 20 -47.29 -6.54 -57.84
CA ALA A 20 -48.44 -5.96 -57.15
C ALA A 20 -48.00 -4.79 -56.26
N LEU A 21 -48.59 -3.61 -56.49
CA LEU A 21 -48.31 -2.37 -55.79
C LEU A 21 -49.28 -2.21 -54.61
N ALA A 22 -48.79 -2.09 -53.38
CA ALA A 22 -49.62 -1.76 -52.21
C ALA A 22 -48.84 -0.87 -51.22
N LEU A 23 -49.53 0.11 -50.65
CA LEU A 23 -48.95 1.26 -49.95
C LEU A 23 -49.21 1.19 -48.43
N ALA A 24 -48.16 1.11 -47.61
CA ALA A 24 -48.22 1.40 -46.16
C ALA A 24 -46.80 1.67 -45.60
N PRO A 25 -46.63 2.58 -44.62
CA PRO A 25 -45.30 3.00 -44.14
C PRO A 25 -44.71 2.04 -43.10
N THR A 26 -43.53 1.47 -43.38
CA THR A 26 -42.78 0.66 -42.43
C THR A 26 -41.89 1.52 -41.52
N THR A 27 -42.46 2.01 -40.42
CA THR A 27 -41.65 2.34 -39.24
C THR A 27 -41.19 1.03 -38.59
N ALA A 28 -39.92 0.66 -38.78
CA ALA A 28 -39.36 -0.57 -38.21
C ALA A 28 -37.97 -0.37 -37.58
N ALA A 29 -37.95 -0.46 -36.25
CA ALA A 29 -36.84 -0.96 -35.44
C ALA A 29 -35.44 -0.31 -35.61
N HIS A 30 -35.27 0.86 -35.00
CA HIS A 30 -33.98 1.15 -34.37
C HIS A 30 -33.82 0.18 -33.18
N ALA A 31 -33.09 -0.92 -33.39
CA ALA A 31 -32.92 -1.96 -32.39
C ALA A 31 -32.08 -1.45 -31.20
N GLN A 32 -32.75 -0.90 -30.18
CA GLN A 32 -32.12 -0.53 -28.92
C GLN A 32 -31.53 -1.78 -28.26
N ARG A 33 -30.19 -1.93 -28.33
CA ARG A 33 -29.45 -2.90 -27.54
C ARG A 33 -29.68 -2.59 -26.06
N ASN A 34 -30.58 -3.34 -25.45
CA ASN A 34 -30.90 -3.25 -24.03
C ASN A 34 -29.74 -3.82 -23.20
N LYS A 35 -28.65 -3.04 -23.06
CA LYS A 35 -27.57 -3.31 -22.12
C LYS A 35 -28.12 -3.09 -20.71
N LYS A 36 -28.45 -4.19 -20.01
CA LYS A 36 -28.65 -4.15 -18.56
C LYS A 36 -27.46 -3.42 -17.91
N PRO A 37 -27.68 -2.46 -17.00
CA PRO A 37 -26.57 -1.79 -16.33
C PRO A 37 -25.78 -2.82 -15.51
N LYS A 38 -24.47 -2.87 -15.77
CA LYS A 38 -23.54 -3.71 -15.02
C LYS A 38 -23.40 -3.06 -13.65
N LYS A 39 -23.73 -3.78 -12.58
CA LYS A 39 -23.64 -3.27 -11.20
C LYS A 39 -22.17 -2.91 -10.94
N ASP A 40 -21.90 -1.63 -10.68
CA ASP A 40 -20.57 -1.18 -10.27
C ASP A 40 -20.35 -1.65 -8.83
N GLN A 41 -19.51 -2.67 -8.65
CA GLN A 41 -19.26 -3.30 -7.36
C GLN A 41 -18.17 -2.59 -6.54
N THR A 42 -17.69 -1.44 -7.01
CA THR A 42 -16.65 -0.65 -6.34
C THR A 42 -17.22 0.36 -5.32
N GLN A 43 -18.54 0.36 -5.10
CA GLN A 43 -19.28 1.40 -4.37
C GLN A 43 -20.33 0.82 -3.40
N THR A 44 -20.13 -0.39 -2.87
CA THR A 44 -20.98 -0.91 -1.77
C THR A 44 -20.46 -0.44 -0.41
N MET A 45 -21.38 -0.30 0.56
CA MET A 45 -21.01 0.08 1.92
C MET A 45 -20.03 -0.94 2.54
N ASP A 46 -20.17 -2.23 2.22
CA ASP A 46 -19.27 -3.30 2.65
C ASP A 46 -17.82 -3.05 2.18
N SER A 47 -17.63 -2.68 0.91
CA SER A 47 -16.30 -2.36 0.36
C SER A 47 -15.70 -1.10 0.98
N LEU A 48 -16.54 -0.10 1.31
CA LEU A 48 -16.10 1.10 2.02
C LEU A 48 -15.67 0.78 3.46
N SER A 49 -16.48 0.02 4.20
CA SER A 49 -16.17 -0.39 5.58
C SER A 49 -14.89 -1.22 5.66
N TYR A 50 -14.69 -2.16 4.73
CA TYR A 50 -13.45 -2.92 4.64
C TYR A 50 -12.24 -2.04 4.34
N ALA A 51 -12.36 -1.10 3.37
CA ALA A 51 -11.28 -0.17 3.04
C ALA A 51 -10.91 0.75 4.22
N LEU A 52 -11.89 1.24 4.98
CA LEU A 52 -11.65 2.01 6.21
C LEU A 52 -10.91 1.18 7.27
N GLY A 53 -11.29 -0.08 7.46
CA GLY A 53 -10.58 -1.01 8.35
C GLY A 53 -9.11 -1.22 7.95
N VAL A 54 -8.83 -1.40 6.65
CA VAL A 54 -7.46 -1.53 6.13
C VAL A 54 -6.65 -0.26 6.35
N LEU A 55 -7.21 0.93 6.08
CA LEU A 55 -6.52 2.20 6.30
C LEU A 55 -6.24 2.43 7.79
N PHE A 56 -7.19 2.13 8.67
CA PHE A 56 -7.03 2.27 10.11
C PHE A 56 -5.95 1.33 10.67
N ALA A 57 -5.98 0.05 10.28
CA ALA A 57 -4.95 -0.92 10.67
C ALA A 57 -3.55 -0.57 10.11
N THR A 58 -3.48 0.01 8.92
CA THR A 58 -2.21 0.50 8.33
C THR A 58 -1.64 1.64 9.16
N ASN A 59 -2.45 2.62 9.57
CA ASN A 59 -2.01 3.72 10.42
C ASN A 59 -1.53 3.21 11.80
N LEU A 60 -2.28 2.32 12.44
CA LEU A 60 -1.86 1.70 13.71
C LEU A 60 -0.53 0.94 13.58
N SER A 61 -0.36 0.13 12.52
CA SER A 61 0.90 -0.57 12.26
C SER A 61 2.08 0.38 12.08
N ASN A 62 1.87 1.55 11.49
CA ASN A 62 2.90 2.59 11.31
C ASN A 62 3.25 3.28 12.65
N GLU A 63 2.30 3.37 13.58
CA GLU A 63 2.53 3.81 14.97
C GLU A 63 3.14 2.72 15.88
N GLY A 64 3.47 1.55 15.32
CA GLY A 64 4.04 0.41 16.06
C GLY A 64 3.01 -0.53 16.69
N LEU A 65 1.71 -0.20 16.63
CA LEU A 65 0.59 -1.00 17.13
C LEU A 65 0.26 -2.19 16.20
N LYS A 66 1.19 -3.14 16.10
CA LYS A 66 1.06 -4.36 15.29
C LYS A 66 0.23 -5.47 15.95
N GLN A 67 -0.03 -5.36 17.26
CA GLN A 67 -0.83 -6.31 18.03
C GLN A 67 -1.95 -5.54 18.73
N VAL A 68 -3.12 -5.50 18.10
CA VAL A 68 -4.34 -4.86 18.61
C VAL A 68 -5.45 -5.91 18.68
N ASP A 69 -6.21 -5.90 19.76
CA ASP A 69 -7.40 -6.75 19.90
C ASP A 69 -8.49 -6.26 18.94
N GLY A 70 -8.70 -7.01 17.86
CA GLY A 70 -9.68 -6.70 16.82
C GLY A 70 -11.13 -6.82 17.28
N ASP A 71 -11.42 -7.68 18.26
CA ASP A 71 -12.78 -7.87 18.78
C ASP A 71 -13.15 -6.74 19.74
N ALA A 72 -12.23 -6.33 20.60
CA ALA A 72 -12.39 -5.15 21.46
C ALA A 72 -12.52 -3.86 20.61
N LEU A 73 -11.69 -3.71 19.58
CA LEU A 73 -11.76 -2.57 18.65
C LEU A 73 -13.10 -2.52 17.89
N LYS A 74 -13.56 -3.67 17.36
CA LYS A 74 -14.87 -3.80 16.72
C LYS A 74 -15.99 -3.40 17.68
N THR A 75 -15.96 -3.90 18.91
CA THR A 75 -16.98 -3.61 19.94
C THR A 75 -17.04 -2.12 20.26
N GLY A 76 -15.88 -1.46 20.45
CA GLY A 76 -15.82 -0.01 20.70
C GLY A 76 -16.34 0.81 19.52
N PHE A 77 -16.03 0.40 18.29
CA PHE A 77 -16.52 1.05 17.08
C PHE A 77 -18.05 0.92 16.92
N GLU A 78 -18.59 -0.30 17.10
CA GLU A 78 -20.03 -0.55 17.02
C GLU A 78 -20.82 0.18 18.11
N ALA A 79 -20.35 0.13 19.36
CA ALA A 79 -20.99 0.86 20.48
C ALA A 79 -20.96 2.38 20.28
N THR A 80 -19.88 2.93 19.72
CA THR A 80 -19.78 4.36 19.40
C THR A 80 -20.79 4.77 18.32
N LEU A 81 -20.94 3.97 17.25
CA LEU A 81 -21.93 4.23 16.20
C LEU A 81 -23.38 4.07 16.69
N ALA A 82 -23.63 3.18 17.65
CA ALA A 82 -24.94 3.02 18.28
C ALA A 82 -25.27 4.15 19.29
N GLY A 83 -24.28 4.93 19.73
CA GLY A 83 -24.43 5.87 20.84
C GLY A 83 -24.45 5.21 22.22
N GLU A 84 -24.02 3.95 22.30
CA GLU A 84 -24.02 3.10 23.50
C GLU A 84 -22.61 2.90 24.09
N SER A 85 -21.61 3.69 23.63
CA SER A 85 -20.24 3.61 24.14
C SER A 85 -20.20 3.80 25.66
N ALA A 86 -19.63 2.83 26.37
CA ALA A 86 -19.40 2.89 27.81
C ALA A 86 -18.29 3.88 28.22
N MET A 87 -17.69 4.58 27.26
CA MET A 87 -16.56 5.48 27.43
C MET A 87 -16.77 6.77 26.62
N SER A 88 -16.48 7.92 27.22
CA SER A 88 -16.47 9.21 26.51
C SER A 88 -15.27 9.35 25.58
N ALA A 89 -15.37 10.28 24.62
CA ALA A 89 -14.25 10.58 23.71
C ALA A 89 -13.00 11.06 24.46
N ASP A 90 -13.16 11.81 25.56
CA ASP A 90 -12.05 12.35 26.36
C ASP A 90 -11.33 11.24 27.14
N GLU A 91 -12.06 10.29 27.71
CA GLU A 91 -11.48 9.10 28.36
C GLU A 91 -10.72 8.22 27.35
N ALA A 92 -11.30 8.00 26.16
CA ALA A 92 -10.64 7.27 25.08
C ALA A 92 -9.34 7.95 24.64
N ASN A 93 -9.37 9.27 24.45
CA ASN A 93 -8.18 10.07 24.12
C ASN A 93 -7.10 9.97 25.21
N ALA A 94 -7.47 10.05 26.48
CA ALA A 94 -6.52 9.94 27.60
C ALA A 94 -5.86 8.55 27.67
N ILE A 95 -6.62 7.48 27.46
CA ILE A 95 -6.09 6.10 27.40
C ILE A 95 -5.13 5.94 26.23
N VAL A 96 -5.53 6.38 25.01
CA VAL A 96 -4.68 6.30 23.82
C VAL A 96 -3.38 7.08 23.99
N GLN A 97 -3.43 8.30 24.53
CA GLN A 97 -2.23 9.11 24.79
C GLN A 97 -1.28 8.42 25.78
N SER A 98 -1.81 7.89 26.88
CA SER A 98 -1.03 7.19 27.90
C SER A 98 -0.36 5.92 27.36
N GLN A 99 -1.12 5.07 26.65
CA GLN A 99 -0.59 3.86 26.04
C GLN A 99 0.43 4.17 24.94
N MET A 100 0.16 5.17 24.08
CA MET A 100 1.08 5.57 23.02
C MET A 100 2.40 6.14 23.56
N ALA A 101 2.39 6.83 24.71
CA ALA A 101 3.61 7.25 25.38
C ALA A 101 4.44 6.04 25.86
N GLN A 102 3.81 5.05 26.48
CA GLN A 102 4.46 3.81 26.91
C GLN A 102 5.03 3.00 25.73
N ILE A 103 4.28 2.89 24.62
CA ILE A 103 4.73 2.21 23.40
C ILE A 103 5.98 2.89 22.82
N LYS A 104 5.99 4.23 22.76
CA LYS A 104 7.16 5.00 22.29
C LYS A 104 8.38 4.81 23.18
N GLU A 105 8.20 4.76 24.50
CA GLU A 105 9.28 4.45 25.45
C GLU A 105 9.82 3.03 25.26
N GLN A 106 8.96 2.02 25.12
CA GLN A 106 9.37 0.65 24.84
C GLN A 106 10.10 0.52 23.49
N MET A 107 9.61 1.18 22.43
CA MET A 107 10.29 1.23 21.13
C MET A 107 11.67 1.89 21.24
N ALA A 108 11.80 3.00 21.99
CA ALA A 108 13.08 3.65 22.22
C ALA A 108 14.07 2.76 22.98
N LEU A 109 13.60 1.95 23.94
CA LEU A 109 14.43 0.96 24.63
C LEU A 109 14.90 -0.15 23.68
N VAL A 110 14.02 -0.67 22.82
CA VAL A 110 14.39 -1.68 21.80
C VAL A 110 15.41 -1.11 20.82
N THR A 111 15.16 0.05 20.21
CA THR A 111 16.09 0.69 19.27
C THR A 111 17.43 1.06 19.94
N LYS A 112 17.43 1.44 21.22
CA LYS A 112 18.66 1.65 21.99
C LYS A 112 19.46 0.34 22.12
N GLN A 113 18.81 -0.76 22.50
CA GLN A 113 19.47 -2.06 22.62
C GLN A 113 20.02 -2.53 21.26
N GLU A 114 19.24 -2.43 20.18
CA GLU A 114 19.68 -2.75 18.82
C GLU A 114 20.92 -1.93 18.40
N GLY A 115 20.97 -0.65 18.79
CA GLY A 115 22.13 0.21 18.57
C GLY A 115 23.35 -0.16 19.41
N GLU A 116 23.16 -0.48 20.69
CA GLU A 116 24.23 -0.93 21.60
C GLU A 116 24.81 -2.27 21.14
N ASP A 117 23.97 -3.23 20.75
CA ASP A 117 24.37 -4.53 20.20
C ASP A 117 25.09 -4.37 18.85
N PHE A 118 24.58 -3.52 17.95
CA PHE A 118 25.24 -3.23 16.69
C PHE A 118 26.64 -2.64 16.91
N LEU A 119 26.79 -1.66 17.80
CA LEU A 119 28.08 -1.05 18.10
C LEU A 119 29.03 -2.06 18.77
N ALA A 120 28.53 -2.92 19.66
CA ALA A 120 29.31 -3.96 20.31
C ALA A 120 29.85 -5.01 19.33
N GLU A 121 29.10 -5.37 18.28
CA GLU A 121 29.61 -6.25 17.21
C GLU A 121 30.43 -5.50 16.15
N ASN A 122 30.14 -4.23 15.91
CA ASN A 122 30.81 -3.44 14.86
C ASN A 122 32.25 -3.08 15.23
N CYS A 123 32.57 -2.80 16.51
CA CYS A 123 33.95 -2.53 16.95
C CYS A 123 34.90 -3.73 16.80
N LYS A 124 34.36 -4.95 16.65
CA LYS A 124 35.14 -6.19 16.46
C LYS A 124 35.57 -6.41 15.00
N LYS A 125 35.06 -5.62 14.05
CA LYS A 125 35.34 -5.78 12.61
C LYS A 125 36.67 -5.13 12.23
N ASP A 126 37.37 -5.76 11.29
CA ASP A 126 38.68 -5.28 10.83
C ASP A 126 38.64 -3.82 10.32
N GLY A 127 39.63 -3.06 10.79
CA GLY A 127 39.84 -1.64 10.46
C GLY A 127 38.93 -0.65 11.19
N ILE A 128 37.97 -1.11 12.01
CA ILE A 128 37.16 -0.21 12.85
C ILE A 128 38.00 0.31 14.02
N GLN A 129 37.98 1.62 14.21
CA GLN A 129 38.59 2.36 15.31
C GLN A 129 37.48 2.97 16.14
N THR A 130 37.60 2.91 17.47
CA THR A 130 36.64 3.48 18.42
C THR A 130 37.31 4.62 19.18
N THR A 131 36.66 5.78 19.20
CA THR A 131 37.11 6.98 19.93
C THR A 131 36.68 6.95 21.39
N GLU A 132 37.22 7.85 22.23
CA GLU A 132 36.83 8.00 23.64
C GLU A 132 35.33 8.34 23.84
N SER A 133 34.69 8.98 22.85
CA SER A 133 33.25 9.27 22.87
C SER A 133 32.37 8.10 22.42
N GLY A 134 32.96 6.96 22.03
CA GLY A 134 32.27 5.79 21.49
C GLY A 134 31.97 5.85 19.99
N LEU A 135 32.29 6.95 19.29
CA LEU A 135 32.18 7.01 17.83
C LEU A 135 33.11 5.98 17.20
N GLN A 136 32.56 5.18 16.29
CA GLN A 136 33.28 4.16 15.51
C GLN A 136 33.44 4.60 14.06
N TYR A 137 34.64 4.45 13.50
CA TYR A 137 34.94 4.77 12.10
C TYR A 137 35.98 3.82 11.52
N ARG A 138 36.11 3.81 10.18
CA ARG A 138 37.21 3.18 9.45
C ARG A 138 37.62 4.09 8.30
N HIS A 139 38.92 4.17 8.03
CA HIS A 139 39.40 4.77 6.78
C HIS A 139 39.29 3.77 5.64
N GLU A 140 38.54 4.11 4.59
CA GLU A 140 38.56 3.37 3.33
C GLU A 140 39.73 3.83 2.44
N VAL A 141 39.90 5.15 2.34
CA VAL A 141 41.05 5.80 1.71
C VAL A 141 41.49 6.96 2.62
N VAL A 142 42.78 7.02 2.94
CA VAL A 142 43.36 8.11 3.74
C VAL A 142 43.76 9.25 2.81
N GLY A 143 43.22 10.45 3.05
CA GLY A 143 43.58 11.66 2.30
C GLY A 143 44.97 12.20 2.67
N THR A 144 45.58 12.97 1.78
CA THR A 144 46.91 13.58 1.96
C THR A 144 46.88 15.11 2.18
N GLY A 145 45.67 15.69 2.27
CA GLY A 145 45.48 17.11 2.58
C GLY A 145 45.65 17.43 4.07
N ALA A 146 45.53 18.70 4.42
CA ALA A 146 45.40 19.11 5.81
C ALA A 146 44.10 18.53 6.43
N ALA A 147 44.15 18.14 7.70
CA ALA A 147 42.95 17.85 8.46
C ALA A 147 42.19 19.16 8.75
N PRO A 148 40.85 19.17 8.68
CA PRO A 148 40.05 20.36 8.96
C PRO A 148 40.04 20.69 10.46
N ASP A 149 40.10 21.97 10.79
CA ASP A 149 39.89 22.49 12.13
C ASP A 149 38.38 22.68 12.43
N ALA A 150 38.04 22.85 13.71
CA ALA A 150 36.65 22.95 14.18
C ALA A 150 35.85 24.16 13.64
N ASN A 151 36.50 25.12 12.97
CA ASN A 151 35.87 26.29 12.35
C ASN A 151 35.87 26.24 10.81
N ASP A 152 36.39 25.17 10.21
CA ASP A 152 36.50 25.06 8.76
C ASP A 152 35.19 24.61 8.11
N GLU A 153 34.91 25.13 6.91
CA GLU A 153 33.81 24.65 6.07
C GLU A 153 34.30 23.51 5.17
N VAL A 154 33.62 22.37 5.21
CA VAL A 154 33.99 21.15 4.46
C VAL A 154 32.89 20.73 3.48
N THR A 155 33.28 20.48 2.23
CA THR A 155 32.39 19.92 1.21
C THR A 155 32.50 18.40 1.21
N VAL A 156 31.39 17.70 1.48
CA VAL A 156 31.34 16.23 1.57
C VAL A 156 30.29 15.64 0.65
N HIS A 157 30.58 14.45 0.11
CA HIS A 157 29.57 13.54 -0.44
C HIS A 157 29.40 12.41 0.57
N TYR A 158 28.19 12.27 1.12
CA TYR A 158 27.89 11.27 2.15
C TYR A 158 26.61 10.49 1.80
N ARG A 159 26.44 9.37 2.52
CA ARG A 159 25.25 8.51 2.50
C ARG A 159 24.99 8.13 3.95
N GLY A 160 23.80 8.44 4.45
CA GLY A 160 23.32 7.94 5.73
C GLY A 160 22.53 6.66 5.50
N THR A 161 22.60 5.71 6.44
CA THR A 161 21.72 4.54 6.47
C THR A 161 21.37 4.24 7.92
N LEU A 162 20.11 3.88 8.19
CA LEU A 162 19.70 3.29 9.46
C LEU A 162 20.21 1.84 9.57
N LEU A 163 20.13 1.24 10.77
CA LEU A 163 20.61 -0.13 11.03
C LEU A 163 19.84 -1.20 10.23
N ASN A 164 18.62 -0.90 9.79
CA ASN A 164 17.80 -1.73 8.91
C ASN A 164 18.19 -1.61 7.41
N GLY A 165 19.13 -0.73 7.05
CA GLY A 165 19.55 -0.45 5.67
C GLY A 165 18.69 0.55 4.90
N GLU A 166 17.76 1.24 5.56
CA GLU A 166 16.97 2.34 4.99
C GLU A 166 17.82 3.62 4.90
N GLU A 167 17.73 4.35 3.77
CA GLU A 167 18.55 5.54 3.44
C GLU A 167 17.71 6.83 3.44
#